data_AF-A0A022Q627-F1
#
_entry.id   AF-A0A022Q627-F1
#
_cell.length_a   1.000
_cell.length_b   1.000
_cell.length_c   1.000
_cell.angle_alpha   90.00
_cell.angle_beta   90.00
_cell.angle_gamma   90.00
#
_symmetry.space_group_name_H-M   'P 1'
#
loop_
_entity.id
_entity.type
_entity.pdbx_description
1 polymer ?
#
loop_
_entity_poly.entity_id
_entity_poly.type
_entity_poly.pdbx_seq_one_letter_code
_entity_poly.pdbx_strand_id
1 'polypeptide(L)'
;VKVFPEKVILFCEVAPPHGGETPFIPSFRVTERMLEEFPEFVEELDNKGLKYTFKVLGKKDSSSTKGRGWENAFGTSDKAEAEKKANALGFGVEWLPEGGVKTILGPLSLTRVFEERKGRRMWFNTMVGMHRKEVSNVTMADGTEIPEEIVKRCSEILEEESIQFKWEKGDVLFLDNYALLHGRRPSLPPRKVLAALCK
;
A
#
# COMPACT_ATOMS: atom_id res chain seq x y z
N VAL A 1 -5.70 1.09 -9.17
CA VAL A 1 -6.33 -0.23 -8.93
C VAL A 1 -7.84 -0.06 -8.90
N LYS A 2 -8.57 -0.66 -9.85
CA LYS A 2 -10.03 -0.51 -9.92
C LYS A 2 -10.79 -1.42 -8.95
N VAL A 3 -10.17 -2.50 -8.48
CA VAL A 3 -10.80 -3.49 -7.60
C VAL A 3 -9.87 -3.79 -6.43
N PHE A 4 -10.35 -3.57 -5.23
CA PHE A 4 -9.69 -3.86 -3.96
C PHE A 4 -10.70 -4.65 -3.10
N PRO A 5 -10.22 -5.53 -2.21
CA PRO A 5 -11.12 -6.31 -1.36
C PRO A 5 -11.93 -5.38 -0.46
N GLU A 6 -13.20 -5.70 -0.24
CA GLU A 6 -14.03 -5.05 0.77
C GLU A 6 -13.59 -5.44 2.18
N LYS A 7 -13.23 -6.72 2.35
CA LYS A 7 -12.90 -7.29 3.65
C LYS A 7 -11.67 -8.18 3.53
N VAL A 8 -10.88 -8.19 4.59
CA VAL A 8 -9.74 -9.09 4.75
C VAL A 8 -9.99 -9.93 6.00
N ILE A 9 -9.94 -11.24 5.86
CA ILE A 9 -10.08 -12.17 6.98
C ILE A 9 -8.71 -12.80 7.23
N LEU A 10 -8.25 -12.77 8.46
CA LEU A 10 -6.99 -13.36 8.89
C LEU A 10 -7.27 -14.49 9.89
N PHE A 11 -6.57 -15.61 9.76
CA PHE A 11 -6.70 -16.76 10.66
C PHE A 11 -5.33 -17.20 11.19
N CYS A 12 -5.21 -17.36 12.51
CA CYS A 12 -3.97 -17.83 13.12
C CYS A 12 -3.94 -19.35 13.27
N GLU A 13 -3.19 -20.01 12.39
CA GLU A 13 -2.94 -21.44 12.48
C GLU A 13 -1.81 -21.76 13.48
N VAL A 14 -0.78 -20.91 13.52
CA VAL A 14 0.35 -21.00 14.47
C VAL A 14 0.69 -19.60 14.98
N ALA A 15 0.43 -19.37 16.26
CA ALA A 15 0.77 -18.13 16.94
C ALA A 15 2.30 -18.00 17.10
N PRO A 16 2.88 -16.80 16.92
CA PRO A 16 4.28 -16.57 17.17
C PRO A 16 4.61 -16.68 18.68
N PRO A 17 5.79 -17.20 19.06
CA PRO A 17 6.21 -17.21 20.47
C PRO A 17 6.47 -15.80 21.01
N HIS A 18 6.91 -14.87 20.16
CA HIS A 18 7.14 -13.47 20.49
C HIS A 18 6.87 -12.55 19.29
N GLY A 19 6.26 -11.38 19.56
CA GLY A 19 5.91 -10.37 18.56
C GLY A 19 4.86 -10.85 17.57
N GLY A 20 4.92 -10.36 16.33
CA GLY A 20 4.07 -10.83 15.22
C GLY A 20 2.61 -10.41 15.30
N GLU A 21 2.31 -9.42 16.13
CA GLU A 21 1.02 -8.75 16.20
C GLU A 21 0.62 -8.23 14.82
N THR A 22 -0.68 -8.19 14.60
CA THR A 22 -1.28 -7.48 13.47
C THR A 22 -1.78 -6.13 13.97
N PRO A 23 -1.02 -5.03 13.76
CA PRO A 23 -1.57 -3.70 13.98
C PRO A 23 -2.71 -3.45 13.00
N PHE A 24 -3.81 -2.90 13.50
CA PHE A 24 -4.83 -2.29 12.66
C PHE A 24 -5.12 -0.87 13.13
N ILE A 25 -5.40 0.02 12.18
CA ILE A 25 -5.53 1.46 12.41
C ILE A 25 -6.87 1.92 11.83
N PRO A 26 -7.74 2.56 12.62
CA PRO A 26 -8.93 3.22 12.10
C PRO A 26 -8.57 4.32 11.09
N SER A 27 -8.84 4.08 9.81
CA SER A 27 -8.39 4.91 8.69
C SER A 27 -8.91 6.35 8.77
N PHE A 28 -10.14 6.53 9.23
CA PHE A 28 -10.72 7.85 9.43
C PHE A 28 -10.01 8.67 10.51
N ARG A 29 -9.45 8.03 11.56
CA ARG A 29 -8.75 8.75 12.64
C ARG A 29 -7.48 9.40 12.12
N VAL A 30 -6.77 8.68 11.26
CA VAL A 30 -5.59 9.20 10.58
C VAL A 30 -5.97 10.43 9.75
N THR A 31 -7.06 10.36 8.97
CA THR A 31 -7.54 11.51 8.20
C THR A 31 -7.91 12.69 9.09
N GLU A 32 -8.69 12.46 10.15
CA GLU A 32 -9.10 13.51 11.10
C GLU A 32 -7.88 14.22 11.70
N ARG A 33 -6.91 13.46 12.21
CA ARG A 33 -5.70 14.03 12.81
C ARG A 33 -4.80 14.74 11.80
N MET A 34 -4.67 14.20 10.60
CA MET A 34 -3.91 14.87 9.54
C MET A 34 -4.58 16.17 9.08
N LEU A 35 -5.91 16.25 9.08
CA LEU A 35 -6.65 17.49 8.79
C LEU A 35 -6.55 18.50 9.95
N GLU A 36 -6.50 18.03 11.19
CA GLU A 36 -6.30 18.88 12.36
C GLU A 36 -4.89 19.50 12.36
N GLU A 37 -3.85 18.70 12.08
CA GLU A 37 -2.45 19.14 12.13
C GLU A 37 -1.99 19.82 10.83
N PHE A 38 -2.49 19.41 9.66
CA PHE A 38 -2.04 19.88 8.34
C PHE A 38 -3.20 20.07 7.33
N PRO A 39 -4.21 20.91 7.64
CA PRO A 39 -5.41 21.04 6.82
C PRO A 39 -5.12 21.43 5.37
N GLU A 40 -4.30 22.46 5.15
CA GLU A 40 -3.98 22.97 3.82
C GLU A 40 -3.28 21.91 2.96
N PHE A 41 -2.33 21.19 3.55
CA PHE A 41 -1.60 20.14 2.84
C PHE A 41 -2.51 18.97 2.46
N VAL A 42 -3.38 18.52 3.37
CA VAL A 42 -4.30 17.41 3.08
C VAL A 42 -5.25 17.79 1.95
N GLU A 43 -5.84 18.98 2.00
CA GLU A 43 -6.75 19.46 0.95
C GLU A 43 -6.01 19.70 -0.37
N GLU A 44 -4.80 20.25 -0.35
CA GLU A 44 -3.97 20.39 -1.55
C GLU A 44 -3.70 19.02 -2.19
N LEU A 45 -3.29 18.04 -1.40
CA LEU A 45 -2.91 16.72 -1.90
C LEU A 45 -4.12 15.90 -2.35
N ASP A 46 -5.28 16.09 -1.73
CA ASP A 46 -6.54 15.51 -2.21
C ASP A 46 -6.96 16.10 -3.57
N ASN A 47 -6.77 17.42 -3.76
CA ASN A 47 -7.09 18.11 -5.01
C ASN A 47 -6.09 17.78 -6.13
N LYS A 48 -4.78 17.77 -5.83
CA LYS A 48 -3.73 17.45 -6.81
C LYS A 48 -3.65 15.96 -7.11
N GLY A 49 -3.84 15.13 -6.08
CA GLY A 49 -3.66 13.70 -6.12
C GLY A 49 -2.21 13.24 -5.97
N LEU A 50 -2.06 11.94 -5.77
CA LEU A 50 -0.83 11.19 -5.62
C LEU A 50 -0.47 10.46 -6.91
N LYS A 51 0.83 10.36 -7.18
CA LYS A 51 1.41 9.53 -8.24
C LYS A 51 2.32 8.49 -7.62
N TYR A 52 2.01 7.23 -7.87
CA TYR A 52 2.81 6.09 -7.50
C TYR A 52 3.65 5.62 -8.67
N THR A 53 4.89 5.24 -8.40
CA THR A 53 5.78 4.65 -9.39
C THR A 53 6.34 3.34 -8.86
N PHE A 54 6.43 2.32 -9.71
CA PHE A 54 7.03 1.03 -9.37
C PHE A 54 8.08 0.70 -10.42
N LYS A 55 9.30 0.43 -9.98
CA LYS A 55 10.43 0.11 -10.85
C LYS A 55 10.78 -1.36 -10.69
N VAL A 56 10.86 -2.05 -11.82
CA VAL A 56 11.53 -3.35 -11.93
C VAL A 56 12.77 -3.11 -12.77
N LEU A 57 13.93 -3.19 -12.13
CA LEU A 57 15.21 -3.09 -12.81
C LEU A 57 15.41 -4.33 -13.69
N GLY A 58 16.16 -4.17 -14.79
CA GLY A 58 16.59 -5.30 -15.62
C GLY A 58 17.36 -6.34 -14.80
N LYS A 59 17.58 -7.53 -15.38
CA LYS A 59 18.18 -8.68 -14.69
C LYS A 59 19.41 -8.29 -13.83
N LYS A 60 19.26 -8.30 -12.51
CA LYS A 60 20.37 -8.53 -11.57
C LYS A 60 20.22 -9.93 -10.97
N ASP A 61 21.25 -10.73 -11.19
CA ASP A 61 21.55 -12.08 -10.71
C ASP A 61 20.77 -13.29 -11.25
N SER A 62 21.51 -14.08 -12.04
CA SER A 62 21.22 -15.44 -12.52
C SER A 62 21.31 -16.52 -11.43
N SER A 63 21.55 -16.16 -10.17
CA SER A 63 21.70 -17.10 -9.04
C SER A 63 20.43 -17.28 -8.20
N SER A 64 19.36 -16.52 -8.46
CA SER A 64 18.07 -16.73 -7.80
C SER A 64 17.04 -17.30 -8.78
N THR A 65 16.32 -18.34 -8.37
CA THR A 65 15.15 -18.91 -9.06
C THR A 65 13.95 -17.94 -9.17
N LYS A 66 14.17 -16.64 -8.90
CA LYS A 66 13.21 -15.52 -9.06
C LYS A 66 13.60 -14.54 -10.19
N GLY A 67 14.60 -14.85 -11.01
CA GLY A 67 15.20 -13.95 -12.02
C GLY A 67 14.45 -13.75 -13.34
N ARG A 68 13.19 -13.30 -13.32
CA ARG A 68 12.46 -12.91 -14.55
C ARG A 68 11.80 -11.53 -14.40
N GLY A 69 12.62 -10.50 -14.20
CA GLY A 69 12.34 -9.06 -14.42
C GLY A 69 10.86 -8.61 -14.44
N TRP A 70 10.53 -7.75 -15.41
CA TRP A 70 9.17 -7.29 -15.64
C TRP A 70 8.29 -8.38 -16.24
N GLU A 71 8.90 -9.38 -16.88
CA GLU A 71 8.20 -10.45 -17.56
C GLU A 71 7.41 -11.33 -16.60
N ASN A 72 7.91 -11.57 -15.38
CA ASN A 72 7.13 -12.21 -14.33
C ASN A 72 6.02 -11.29 -13.83
N ALA A 73 6.31 -10.00 -13.66
CA ALA A 73 5.33 -9.04 -13.14
C ALA A 73 4.10 -8.95 -14.06
N PHE A 74 4.32 -9.04 -15.39
CA PHE A 74 3.25 -9.00 -16.39
C PHE A 74 2.84 -10.37 -16.95
N GLY A 75 3.56 -11.44 -16.60
CA GLY A 75 3.35 -12.78 -17.15
C GLY A 75 3.46 -12.83 -18.69
N THR A 76 4.41 -12.08 -19.27
CA THR A 76 4.64 -12.00 -20.72
C THR A 76 6.05 -11.48 -21.00
N SER A 77 6.66 -11.86 -22.12
CA SER A 77 7.91 -11.29 -22.63
C SER A 77 7.71 -10.28 -23.77
N ASP A 78 6.46 -10.00 -24.14
CA ASP A 78 6.10 -8.99 -25.13
C ASP A 78 5.78 -7.65 -24.43
N LYS A 79 6.51 -6.61 -24.81
CA LYS A 79 6.34 -5.25 -24.28
C LYS A 79 4.96 -4.69 -24.57
N ALA A 80 4.43 -4.91 -25.77
CA ALA A 80 3.10 -4.40 -26.15
C ALA A 80 1.99 -5.06 -25.33
N GLU A 81 2.12 -6.36 -25.06
CA GLU A 81 1.18 -7.07 -24.19
C GLU A 81 1.31 -6.64 -22.72
N ALA A 82 2.53 -6.36 -22.23
CA ALA A 82 2.74 -5.80 -20.89
C ALA A 82 2.10 -4.40 -20.75
N GLU A 83 2.29 -3.53 -21.73
CA GLU A 83 1.64 -2.21 -21.78
C GLU A 83 0.12 -2.34 -21.78
N LYS A 84 -0.45 -3.23 -22.60
CA LYS A 84 -1.88 -3.50 -22.62
C LYS A 84 -2.41 -3.95 -21.27
N LYS A 85 -1.72 -4.89 -20.60
CA LYS A 85 -2.08 -5.37 -19.25
C LYS A 85 -1.98 -4.25 -18.21
N ALA A 86 -0.91 -3.45 -18.26
CA ALA A 86 -0.72 -2.31 -17.37
C ALA A 86 -1.83 -1.27 -17.53
N ASN A 87 -2.12 -0.87 -18.77
CA ASN A 87 -3.14 0.10 -19.13
C ASN A 87 -4.54 -0.38 -18.69
N ALA A 88 -4.85 -1.67 -18.85
CA ALA A 88 -6.11 -2.26 -18.38
C ALA A 88 -6.30 -2.11 -16.85
N LEU A 89 -5.20 -2.12 -16.09
CA LEU A 89 -5.17 -1.92 -14.64
C LEU A 89 -5.06 -0.44 -14.23
N GLY A 90 -4.95 0.48 -15.20
CA GLY A 90 -4.81 1.93 -14.99
C GLY A 90 -3.39 2.40 -14.73
N PHE A 91 -2.38 1.62 -15.13
CA PHE A 91 -0.98 2.01 -15.06
C PHE A 91 -0.48 2.53 -16.40
N GLY A 92 0.21 3.67 -16.39
CA GLY A 92 1.13 4.05 -17.46
C GLY A 92 2.43 3.24 -17.38
N VAL A 93 3.12 3.13 -18.51
CA VAL A 93 4.37 2.36 -18.63
C VAL A 93 5.47 3.22 -19.23
N GLU A 94 6.63 3.18 -18.62
CA GLU A 94 7.87 3.82 -19.08
C GLU A 94 8.97 2.76 -19.11
N TRP A 95 9.48 2.44 -20.31
CA TRP A 95 10.60 1.50 -20.45
C TRP A 95 11.90 2.18 -20.07
N LEU A 96 12.63 1.56 -19.14
CA LEU A 96 13.91 2.08 -18.67
C LEU A 96 15.06 1.53 -19.54
N PRO A 97 16.22 2.20 -19.52
CA PRO A 97 17.47 1.62 -20.02
C PRO A 97 17.75 0.24 -19.38
N GLU A 98 18.60 -0.56 -20.03
CA GLU A 98 19.04 -1.89 -19.52
C GLU A 98 17.91 -2.92 -19.33
N GLY A 99 16.76 -2.70 -19.98
CA GLY A 99 15.65 -3.66 -19.98
C GLY A 99 14.78 -3.63 -18.72
N GLY A 100 14.85 -2.55 -17.93
CA GLY A 100 13.91 -2.30 -16.84
C GLY A 100 12.58 -1.71 -17.30
N VAL A 101 11.63 -1.63 -16.38
CA VAL A 101 10.36 -0.94 -16.58
C VAL A 101 9.99 -0.14 -15.34
N LYS A 102 9.34 0.99 -15.56
CA LYS A 102 8.69 1.79 -14.54
C LYS A 102 7.20 1.88 -14.87
N THR A 103 6.35 1.45 -13.95
CA THR A 103 4.91 1.66 -14.06
C THR A 103 4.49 2.85 -13.21
N ILE A 104 3.46 3.55 -13.66
CA ILE A 104 2.99 4.80 -13.06
C ILE A 104 1.49 4.68 -12.81
N LEU A 105 1.04 4.93 -11.58
CA LEU A 105 -0.37 4.93 -11.20
C LEU A 105 -0.72 6.28 -10.58
N GLY A 106 -1.71 6.96 -11.15
CA GLY A 106 -2.19 8.25 -10.65
C GLY A 106 -2.73 9.14 -11.78
N PRO A 107 -3.31 10.31 -11.43
CA PRO A 107 -3.48 10.81 -10.07
C PRO A 107 -4.52 10.01 -9.27
N LEU A 108 -4.27 9.80 -7.98
CA LEU A 108 -5.21 9.21 -7.03
C LEU A 108 -5.40 10.15 -5.83
N SER A 109 -6.63 10.36 -5.37
CA SER A 109 -6.89 11.13 -4.15
C SER A 109 -6.15 10.54 -2.94
N LEU A 110 -5.75 11.42 -2.01
CA LEU A 110 -5.09 11.03 -0.77
C LEU A 110 -6.10 10.32 0.15
N THR A 111 -7.31 10.84 0.24
CA THR A 111 -8.41 10.31 1.02
C THR A 111 -9.53 9.77 0.12
N ARG A 112 -10.39 8.94 0.70
CA ARG A 112 -11.55 8.40 0.01
C ARG A 112 -12.77 8.34 0.90
N VAL A 113 -13.93 8.67 0.34
CA VAL A 113 -15.23 8.51 1.01
C VAL A 113 -15.91 7.24 0.50
N PHE A 114 -16.46 6.46 1.43
CA PHE A 114 -17.32 5.32 1.15
C PHE A 114 -18.69 5.59 1.80
N GLU A 115 -19.77 5.54 1.01
CA GLU A 115 -21.12 5.90 1.47
C GLU A 115 -21.57 5.01 2.65
N GLU A 116 -21.24 3.72 2.58
CA GLU A 116 -21.53 2.73 3.61
C GLU A 116 -20.75 2.95 4.91
N ARG A 117 -19.88 3.96 4.95
CA ARG A 117 -19.08 4.38 6.13
C ARG A 117 -19.41 5.80 6.58
N LYS A 118 -20.70 6.17 6.45
CA LYS A 118 -21.27 7.42 6.96
C LYS A 118 -20.59 8.67 6.38
N GLY A 119 -20.10 8.59 5.14
CA GLY A 119 -19.49 9.71 4.46
C GLY A 119 -18.13 10.18 5.02
N ARG A 120 -17.52 9.41 5.93
CA ARG A 120 -16.21 9.79 6.50
C ARG A 120 -15.10 9.62 5.47
N ARG A 121 -14.13 10.53 5.49
CA ARG A 121 -12.91 10.42 4.70
C ARG A 121 -11.98 9.39 5.35
N MET A 122 -11.55 8.43 4.56
CA MET A 122 -10.62 7.37 4.93
C MET A 122 -9.24 7.69 4.36
N TRP A 123 -8.20 7.48 5.16
CA TRP A 123 -6.80 7.51 4.74
C TRP A 123 -6.47 6.27 3.88
N PHE A 124 -7.01 6.23 2.67
CA PHE A 124 -6.99 5.07 1.78
C PHE A 124 -5.88 5.19 0.74
N ASN A 125 -4.64 5.20 1.21
CA ASN A 125 -3.45 5.37 0.38
C ASN A 125 -2.24 4.64 0.99
N THR A 126 -1.15 4.51 0.24
CA THR A 126 0.11 3.90 0.70
C THR A 126 1.26 4.91 0.79
N MET A 127 0.96 6.18 1.10
CA MET A 127 1.95 7.27 1.07
C MET A 127 3.16 6.98 1.96
N VAL A 128 2.94 6.77 3.26
CA VAL A 128 4.02 6.49 4.24
C VAL A 128 4.80 5.23 3.85
N GLY A 129 4.11 4.19 3.38
CA GLY A 129 4.71 2.92 3.01
C GLY A 129 5.57 2.96 1.74
N MET A 130 5.46 4.00 0.90
CA MET A 130 6.16 4.09 -0.39
C MET A 130 7.02 5.34 -0.55
N HIS A 131 6.94 6.32 0.36
CA HIS A 131 7.68 7.56 0.22
C HIS A 131 9.20 7.33 0.11
N ARG A 132 9.79 7.86 -0.97
CA ARG A 132 11.21 7.81 -1.32
C ARG A 132 11.85 6.42 -1.34
N LYS A 133 11.10 5.34 -1.57
CA LYS A 133 11.74 4.02 -1.77
C LYS A 133 12.23 3.88 -3.21
N GLU A 134 13.37 3.20 -3.36
CA GLU A 134 14.06 3.02 -4.63
C GLU A 134 13.18 2.33 -5.70
N VAL A 135 12.52 1.24 -5.31
CA VAL A 135 11.71 0.38 -6.21
C VAL A 135 10.23 0.75 -6.26
N SER A 136 9.74 1.52 -5.29
CA SER A 136 8.34 1.97 -5.26
C SER A 136 8.28 3.35 -4.61
N ASN A 137 7.99 4.41 -5.37
CA ASN A 137 7.94 5.77 -4.83
C ASN A 137 6.52 6.36 -4.93
N VAL A 138 6.20 7.30 -4.04
CA VAL A 138 5.03 8.18 -4.14
C VAL A 138 5.46 9.64 -4.17
N THR A 139 4.84 10.41 -5.05
CA THR A 139 4.97 11.87 -5.12
C THR A 139 3.59 12.51 -5.29
N MET A 140 3.51 13.83 -5.25
CA MET A 140 2.33 14.53 -5.77
C MET A 140 2.15 14.23 -7.26
N ALA A 141 0.93 14.36 -7.78
CA ALA A 141 0.62 14.02 -9.17
C ALA A 141 1.52 14.76 -10.18
N ASP A 142 1.78 16.05 -9.92
CA ASP A 142 2.65 16.91 -10.71
C ASP A 142 4.15 16.52 -10.63
N GLY A 143 4.52 15.61 -9.73
CA GLY A 143 5.89 15.15 -9.51
C GLY A 143 6.61 15.85 -8.36
N THR A 144 5.98 16.82 -7.70
CA THR A 144 6.51 17.45 -6.49
C THR A 144 6.70 16.40 -5.40
N GLU A 145 7.85 16.46 -4.71
CA GLU A 145 8.12 15.57 -3.58
C GLU A 145 7.22 15.91 -2.40
N ILE A 146 6.80 14.88 -1.68
CA ILE A 146 6.01 15.07 -0.45
C ILE A 146 6.97 15.50 0.66
N PRO A 147 6.64 16.53 1.47
CA PRO A 147 7.52 16.96 2.55
C PRO A 147 7.77 15.83 3.56
N GLU A 148 9.03 15.60 3.90
CA GLU A 148 9.46 14.45 4.68
C GLU A 148 8.97 14.52 6.12
N GLU A 149 8.93 15.71 6.69
CA GLU A 149 8.38 16.01 8.00
C GLU A 149 6.90 15.64 8.11
N ILE A 150 6.12 15.85 7.05
CA ILE A 150 4.70 15.49 7.02
C ILE A 150 4.54 13.97 6.94
N VAL A 151 5.34 13.31 6.09
CA VAL A 151 5.33 11.84 5.99
C VAL A 151 5.72 11.20 7.32
N LYS A 152 6.75 11.75 7.98
CA LYS A 152 7.19 11.29 9.30
C LYS A 152 6.08 11.47 10.32
N ARG A 153 5.44 12.65 10.38
CA ARG A 153 4.37 12.90 11.33
C ARG A 153 3.15 12.02 11.08
N CYS A 154 2.79 11.78 9.81
CA CYS A 154 1.76 10.82 9.44
C CYS A 154 2.09 9.39 9.91
N SER A 155 3.37 8.98 9.79
CA SER A 155 3.83 7.70 10.32
C SER A 155 3.69 7.58 11.85
N GLU A 156 3.93 8.67 12.58
CA GLU A 156 3.73 8.72 14.03
C GLU A 156 2.25 8.64 14.39
N ILE A 157 1.37 9.38 13.71
CA ILE A 157 -0.09 9.29 13.89
C ILE A 157 -0.58 7.87 13.63
N LEU A 158 -0.09 7.21 12.57
CA LEU A 158 -0.44 5.81 12.28
C LEU A 158 -0.06 4.88 13.44
N GLU A 159 1.10 5.08 14.04
CA GLU A 159 1.56 4.29 15.19
C GLU A 159 0.73 4.60 16.45
N GLU A 160 0.46 5.88 16.74
CA GLU A 160 -0.33 6.34 17.89
C GLU A 160 -1.78 5.83 17.85
N GLU A 161 -2.43 5.81 16.67
CA GLU A 161 -3.79 5.31 16.50
C GLU A 161 -3.85 3.77 16.33
N SER A 162 -2.71 3.09 16.30
CA SER A 162 -2.67 1.65 16.03
C SER A 162 -3.06 0.79 17.23
N ILE A 163 -3.95 -0.16 16.99
CA ILE A 163 -4.33 -1.19 17.96
C ILE A 163 -3.54 -2.46 17.63
N GLN A 164 -2.75 -2.95 18.58
CA GLN A 164 -1.92 -4.14 18.40
C GLN A 164 -2.70 -5.41 18.73
N PHE A 165 -3.11 -6.16 17.70
CA PHE A 165 -3.75 -7.46 17.91
C PHE A 165 -2.72 -8.55 18.17
N LYS A 166 -2.72 -9.10 19.39
CA LYS A 166 -1.91 -10.25 19.77
C LYS A 166 -2.63 -11.53 19.37
N TRP A 167 -1.92 -12.38 18.62
CA TRP A 167 -2.49 -13.61 18.08
C TRP A 167 -2.45 -14.77 19.07
N GLU A 168 -3.55 -15.47 19.20
CA GLU A 168 -3.64 -16.82 19.73
C GLU A 168 -4.01 -17.81 18.62
N LYS A 169 -3.62 -19.08 18.80
CA LYS A 169 -3.96 -20.13 17.83
C LYS A 169 -5.47 -20.30 17.79
N GLY A 170 -6.04 -20.26 16.60
CA GLY A 170 -7.48 -20.40 16.39
C GLY A 170 -8.21 -19.08 16.15
N ASP A 171 -7.57 -17.95 16.47
CA ASP A 171 -8.16 -16.62 16.26
C ASP A 171 -8.50 -16.37 14.80
N VAL A 172 -9.63 -15.71 14.59
CA VAL A 172 -10.06 -15.17 13.30
C VAL A 172 -10.32 -13.68 13.44
N LEU A 173 -9.60 -12.87 12.67
CA LEU A 173 -9.76 -11.42 12.63
C LEU A 173 -10.45 -11.00 11.33
N PHE A 174 -11.58 -10.30 11.45
CA PHE A 174 -12.29 -9.71 10.31
C PHE A 174 -11.96 -8.23 10.22
N LEU A 175 -11.35 -7.83 9.11
CA LEU A 175 -10.99 -6.44 8.84
C LEU A 175 -11.88 -5.89 7.73
N ASP A 176 -12.54 -4.78 8.04
CA ASP A 176 -13.19 -3.94 7.04
C ASP A 176 -12.13 -3.11 6.32
N ASN A 177 -11.77 -3.52 5.11
CA ASN A 177 -10.63 -2.96 4.39
C ASN A 177 -10.87 -1.50 3.96
N TYR A 178 -12.11 -1.02 3.97
CA TYR A 178 -12.42 0.38 3.67
C TYR A 178 -12.17 1.29 4.86
N ALA A 179 -12.27 0.75 6.08
CA ALA A 179 -12.19 1.51 7.32
C ALA A 179 -10.89 1.28 8.09
N LEU A 180 -10.12 0.23 7.77
CA LEU A 180 -8.93 -0.15 8.51
C LEU A 180 -7.70 -0.23 7.60
N LEU A 181 -6.62 0.43 8.03
CA LEU A 181 -5.28 0.04 7.60
C LEU A 181 -4.81 -1.11 8.49
N HIS A 182 -3.89 -1.93 7.98
CA HIS A 182 -3.29 -3.01 8.75
C HIS A 182 -1.83 -3.22 8.37
N GLY A 183 -1.09 -3.83 9.28
CA GLY A 183 0.33 -4.14 9.09
C GLY A 183 0.72 -5.44 9.78
N ARG A 184 2.03 -5.60 10.02
CA ARG A 184 2.60 -6.76 10.70
C ARG A 184 3.83 -6.35 11.49
N ARG A 185 3.87 -6.69 12.77
CA ARG A 185 5.08 -6.52 13.58
C ARG A 185 6.12 -7.62 13.27
N PRO A 186 7.41 -7.35 13.49
CA PRO A 186 8.45 -8.38 13.51
C PRO A 186 8.09 -9.51 14.49
N SER A 187 8.50 -10.74 14.19
CA SER A 187 8.18 -11.93 14.99
C SER A 187 9.28 -12.97 14.92
N LEU A 188 9.41 -13.77 15.97
CA LEU A 188 10.20 -15.00 15.90
C LEU A 188 9.38 -16.14 15.24
N PRO A 189 10.02 -17.03 14.47
CA PRO A 189 9.36 -18.26 14.01
C PRO A 189 9.18 -19.26 15.16
N PRO A 190 8.22 -20.21 15.07
CA PRO A 190 7.27 -20.37 13.98
C PRO A 190 6.10 -19.36 14.08
N ARG A 191 5.57 -18.93 12.92
CA ARG A 191 4.37 -18.09 12.81
C ARG A 191 3.63 -18.42 11.52
N LYS A 192 2.32 -18.69 11.59
CA LYS A 192 1.49 -18.97 10.42
C LYS A 192 0.12 -18.33 10.58
N VAL A 193 -0.09 -17.24 9.84
CA VAL A 193 -1.38 -16.55 9.71
C VAL A 193 -1.81 -16.63 8.26
N LEU A 194 -2.98 -17.21 8.02
CA LEU A 194 -3.60 -17.34 6.70
C LEU A 194 -4.49 -16.12 6.42
N ALA A 195 -4.76 -15.85 5.15
CA ALA A 195 -5.60 -14.72 4.73
C ALA A 195 -6.63 -15.13 3.67
N ALA A 196 -7.81 -14.53 3.74
CA ALA A 196 -8.83 -14.56 2.69
C ALA A 196 -9.25 -13.14 2.32
N LEU A 197 -9.46 -12.89 1.03
CA LEU A 197 -9.87 -11.59 0.48
C LEU A 197 -11.30 -11.70 -0.01
N CYS A 198 -12.19 -10.83 0.47
CA CYS A 198 -13.60 -10.84 0.12
C CYS A 198 -13.93 -9.70 -0.84
N LYS A 199 -14.83 -10.00 -1.77
CA LYS A 199 -15.59 -8.96 -2.47
C LYS A 199 -16.63 -8.35 -1.56
#